data_AF-A0AAE8QBY1-F1
#
_entry.id   AF-A0AAE8QBY1-F1
#
_cell.length_a   1.000
_cell.length_b   1.000
_cell.length_c   1.000
_cell.angle_alpha   90.00
_cell.angle_beta   90.00
_cell.angle_gamma   90.00
#
_symmetry.space_group_name_H-M   'P 1'
#
loop_
_entity.id
_entity.type
_entity.pdbx_description
1 polymer ?
#
loop_
_entity_poly.entity_id
_entity_poly.type
_entity_poly.pdbx_seq_one_letter_code
_entity_poly.pdbx_strand_id
1 'polypeptide(L)'
;MTADHTIYQPYRFNRLAKAAQLRASSAAHAELDEHQSDVSDLLLADMPQIMAAINRFTVMFNAWNDHGRQVFDMAEPMQALAGTQVAAPAQIPDDGYPEAFYVHFGLTAGLKTKAGDFIDGALVILSSHSGKSSLHCAFVCGSDASGITDDASLARILRTQGRLAFAAAPLADLSAITLSQTVGDPMVSSDEVMSEAVTRLLLALSYLAEPMPKAQISNHETIFKPF
;
A
#
# COMPACT_ATOMS: atom_id res chain seq x y z
N MET A 1 19.11 18.50 4.19
CA MET A 1 17.80 18.68 3.52
C MET A 1 16.87 17.65 4.12
N THR A 2 15.83 18.06 4.83
CA THR A 2 14.78 17.15 5.32
C THR A 2 14.17 16.43 4.13
N ALA A 3 14.18 15.11 4.12
CA ALA A 3 13.48 14.33 3.11
C ALA A 3 12.01 14.76 3.12
N ASP A 4 11.50 15.18 1.96
CA ASP A 4 10.11 15.59 1.84
C ASP A 4 9.23 14.34 1.94
N HIS A 5 8.73 14.06 3.14
CA HIS A 5 7.89 12.88 3.37
C HIS A 5 6.50 13.00 2.71
N THR A 6 6.19 14.13 2.05
CA THR A 6 5.02 14.22 1.17
C THR A 6 5.18 13.38 -0.10
N ILE A 7 6.40 12.96 -0.46
CA ILE A 7 6.69 12.10 -1.61
C ILE A 7 6.19 10.65 -1.38
N TYR A 8 6.20 10.16 -0.13
CA TYR A 8 5.69 8.83 0.25
C TYR A 8 4.20 8.82 0.61
N GLN A 9 3.49 9.93 0.38
CA GLN A 9 2.06 9.81 0.20
C GLN A 9 1.87 8.80 -0.92
N PRO A 10 1.04 7.76 -0.78
CA PRO A 10 0.78 6.86 -1.89
C PRO A 10 0.14 7.71 -2.99
N TYR A 11 0.99 8.21 -3.90
CA TYR A 11 0.84 9.41 -4.72
C TYR A 11 -0.41 9.33 -5.62
N ARG A 12 -0.81 8.08 -5.86
CA ARG A 12 -2.03 7.60 -6.49
C ARG A 12 -3.30 8.07 -5.77
N PHE A 13 -3.41 7.94 -4.45
CA PHE A 13 -4.66 8.19 -3.73
C PHE A 13 -5.04 9.67 -3.70
N ASN A 14 -4.10 10.60 -3.48
CA ASN A 14 -4.42 12.03 -3.46
C ASN A 14 -4.69 12.61 -4.86
N ARG A 15 -3.94 12.21 -5.89
CA ARG A 15 -4.23 12.66 -7.27
C ARG A 15 -5.57 12.12 -7.75
N LEU A 16 -5.87 10.86 -7.48
CA LEU A 16 -7.13 10.23 -7.87
C LEU A 16 -8.32 10.69 -7.00
N ALA A 17 -8.13 10.92 -5.70
CA ALA A 17 -9.16 11.49 -4.84
C ALA A 17 -9.46 12.94 -5.24
N LYS A 18 -8.43 13.72 -5.58
CA LYS A 18 -8.60 15.07 -6.14
C LYS A 18 -9.31 15.03 -7.49
N ALA A 19 -8.94 14.12 -8.39
CA ALA A 19 -9.61 13.95 -9.68
C ALA A 19 -11.08 13.51 -9.51
N ALA A 20 -11.36 12.60 -8.58
CA ALA A 20 -12.72 12.18 -8.23
C ALA A 20 -13.53 13.34 -7.62
N GLN A 21 -12.94 14.12 -6.72
CA GLN A 21 -13.58 15.28 -6.10
C GLN A 21 -13.86 16.39 -7.10
N LEU A 22 -12.91 16.71 -7.99
CA LEU A 22 -13.10 17.67 -9.08
C LEU A 22 -14.25 17.24 -9.99
N ARG A 23 -14.34 15.95 -10.37
CA ARG A 23 -15.46 15.44 -11.17
C ARG A 23 -16.80 15.43 -10.44
N ALA A 24 -16.83 15.06 -9.16
CA ALA A 24 -18.06 15.11 -8.37
C ALA A 24 -18.57 16.56 -8.26
N SER A 25 -17.65 17.52 -8.13
CA SER A 25 -17.95 18.96 -8.12
C SER A 25 -18.44 19.46 -9.49
N SER A 26 -17.80 19.02 -10.58
CA SER A 26 -18.23 19.33 -11.95
C SER A 26 -19.58 18.71 -12.29
N ALA A 27 -19.86 17.47 -11.87
CA ALA A 27 -21.15 16.81 -12.06
C ALA A 27 -22.27 17.52 -11.27
N ALA A 28 -21.98 17.98 -10.05
CA ALA A 28 -22.90 18.80 -9.25
C ALA A 28 -23.12 20.22 -9.82
N HIS A 29 -22.31 20.65 -10.79
CA HIS A 29 -22.49 21.91 -11.53
C HIS A 29 -23.03 21.71 -12.95
N ALA A 30 -23.04 20.47 -13.46
CA ALA A 30 -23.45 20.10 -14.81
C ALA A 30 -24.91 19.62 -14.92
N GLU A 31 -25.79 19.95 -13.96
CA GLU A 31 -27.24 19.76 -14.08
C GLU A 31 -27.89 20.63 -15.20
N LEU A 32 -27.10 21.21 -16.11
CA LEU A 32 -27.58 22.05 -17.22
C LEU A 32 -27.03 21.69 -18.61
N ASP A 33 -26.21 20.63 -18.76
CA ASP A 33 -25.88 20.14 -20.11
C ASP A 33 -25.57 18.65 -20.09
N GLU A 34 -26.25 17.90 -20.98
CA GLU A 34 -26.06 16.48 -21.23
C GLU A 34 -24.63 16.21 -21.72
N HIS A 35 -23.70 15.95 -20.81
CA HIS A 35 -22.43 15.29 -21.13
C HIS A 35 -22.32 13.98 -20.34
N GLN A 36 -22.29 12.90 -21.13
CA GLN A 36 -22.25 11.50 -20.75
C GLN A 36 -21.38 11.24 -19.52
N SER A 37 -22.04 10.84 -18.43
CA SER A 37 -21.38 10.20 -17.30
C SER A 37 -20.94 8.80 -17.74
N ASP A 38 -19.70 8.70 -18.22
CA ASP A 38 -19.13 7.42 -18.66
C ASP A 38 -18.73 6.56 -17.44
N VAL A 39 -19.76 6.14 -16.70
CA VAL A 39 -19.77 5.07 -15.71
C VAL A 39 -19.87 3.71 -16.42
N SER A 40 -20.10 3.71 -17.74
CA SER A 40 -20.37 2.55 -18.60
C SER A 40 -19.31 1.45 -18.51
N ASP A 41 -18.06 1.81 -18.20
CA ASP A 41 -16.98 0.84 -18.10
C ASP A 41 -17.03 0.02 -16.82
N LEU A 42 -17.66 0.49 -15.74
CA LEU A 42 -17.65 -0.17 -14.43
C LEU A 42 -18.89 -1.04 -14.26
N LEU A 43 -18.69 -2.36 -14.16
CA LEU A 43 -19.79 -3.25 -13.85
C LEU A 43 -20.32 -2.86 -12.47
N LEU A 44 -21.59 -2.46 -12.39
CA LEU A 44 -22.24 -2.06 -11.13
C LEU A 44 -22.06 -3.11 -10.02
N ALA A 45 -21.88 -4.38 -10.39
CA ALA A 45 -21.61 -5.49 -9.47
C ALA A 45 -20.26 -5.38 -8.73
N ASP A 46 -19.25 -4.71 -9.30
CA ASP A 46 -17.91 -4.60 -8.72
C ASP A 46 -17.80 -3.43 -7.72
N MET A 47 -18.75 -2.48 -7.77
CA MET A 47 -18.73 -1.26 -6.96
C MET A 47 -18.67 -1.51 -5.45
N PRO A 48 -19.49 -2.42 -4.86
CA PRO A 48 -19.45 -2.67 -3.43
C PRO A 48 -18.06 -3.14 -2.95
N GLN A 49 -17.39 -3.98 -3.73
CA GLN A 49 -16.06 -4.50 -3.40
C GLN A 49 -14.99 -3.41 -3.50
N ILE A 50 -15.01 -2.61 -4.57
CA ILE A 50 -14.09 -1.48 -4.75
C ILE A 50 -14.26 -0.47 -3.60
N MET A 51 -15.49 -0.12 -3.26
CA MET A 51 -15.78 0.81 -2.16
C MET A 51 -15.37 0.24 -0.80
N ALA A 52 -15.58 -1.06 -0.56
CA ALA A 52 -15.11 -1.72 0.66
C ALA A 52 -13.58 -1.69 0.79
N ALA A 53 -12.85 -1.91 -0.32
CA ALA A 53 -11.40 -1.82 -0.36
C ALA A 53 -10.92 -0.38 -0.09
N ILE A 54 -11.50 0.61 -0.77
CA ILE A 54 -11.17 2.04 -0.58
C ILE A 54 -11.45 2.48 0.85
N ASN A 55 -12.60 2.13 1.41
CA ASN A 55 -12.96 2.47 2.80
C ASN A 55 -11.97 1.84 3.79
N ARG A 56 -11.65 0.55 3.64
CA ARG A 56 -10.69 -0.13 4.51
C ARG A 56 -9.31 0.53 4.44
N PHE A 57 -8.84 0.83 3.24
CA PHE A 57 -7.58 1.54 3.05
C PHE A 57 -7.60 2.93 3.68
N THR A 58 -8.72 3.66 3.54
CA THR A 58 -8.88 5.00 4.13
C THR A 58 -8.79 4.96 5.65
N VAL A 59 -9.41 3.97 6.30
CA VAL A 59 -9.29 3.76 7.74
C VAL A 59 -7.83 3.50 8.15
N MET A 60 -7.13 2.64 7.42
CA MET A 60 -5.70 2.36 7.69
C MET A 60 -4.84 3.61 7.45
N PHE A 61 -5.10 4.35 6.38
CA PHE A 61 -4.38 5.58 6.03
C PHE A 61 -4.54 6.65 7.10
N ASN A 62 -5.76 6.83 7.61
CA ASN A 62 -6.03 7.76 8.70
C ASN A 62 -5.30 7.33 9.97
N ALA A 63 -5.33 6.04 10.32
CA ALA A 63 -4.55 5.55 11.46
C ALA A 63 -3.05 5.83 11.29
N TRP A 64 -2.47 5.57 10.12
CA TRP A 64 -1.07 5.93 9.83
C TRP A 64 -0.80 7.43 9.95
N ASN A 65 -1.72 8.26 9.46
CA ASN A 65 -1.65 9.71 9.59
C ASN A 65 -1.66 10.16 11.05
N ASP A 66 -2.54 9.60 11.87
CA ASP A 66 -2.71 9.95 13.27
C ASP A 66 -1.51 9.51 14.13
N HIS A 67 -0.76 8.49 13.67
CA HIS A 67 0.48 8.02 14.30
C HIS A 67 1.75 8.68 13.73
N GLY A 68 1.61 9.83 13.06
CA GLY A 68 2.74 10.65 12.64
C GLY A 68 3.38 10.23 11.31
N ARG A 69 2.69 9.42 10.49
CA ARG A 69 3.12 9.02 9.15
C ARG A 69 4.51 8.37 9.12
N GLN A 70 4.77 7.44 10.03
CA GLN A 70 6.06 6.76 10.08
C GLN A 70 6.29 5.94 8.81
N VAL A 71 7.45 6.14 8.17
CA VAL A 71 7.86 5.44 6.96
C VAL A 71 9.19 4.73 7.23
N PHE A 72 9.24 3.46 6.89
CA PHE A 72 10.47 2.69 6.81
C PHE A 72 10.80 2.51 5.33
N ASP A 73 11.81 3.27 4.89
CA ASP A 73 12.29 3.21 3.51
C ASP A 73 13.22 1.99 3.34
N MET A 74 12.74 1.01 2.56
CA MET A 74 13.46 -0.20 2.23
C MET A 74 13.85 -0.24 0.75
N ALA A 75 13.77 0.89 0.02
CA ALA A 75 13.95 0.90 -1.43
C ALA A 75 15.31 0.35 -1.88
N GLU A 76 16.40 0.77 -1.23
CA GLU A 76 17.75 0.30 -1.55
C GLU A 76 17.95 -1.19 -1.20
N PRO A 77 17.63 -1.66 0.02
CA PRO A 77 17.67 -3.09 0.33
C PRO A 77 16.80 -3.95 -0.62
N MET A 78 15.61 -3.47 -1.00
CA MET A 78 14.70 -4.21 -1.86
C MET A 78 15.16 -4.24 -3.31
N GLN A 79 15.81 -3.18 -3.79
CA GLN A 79 16.45 -3.13 -5.12
C GLN A 79 17.54 -4.20 -5.25
N ALA A 80 18.38 -4.39 -4.24
CA ALA A 80 19.44 -5.40 -4.26
C ALA A 80 18.89 -6.83 -4.42
N LEU A 81 17.63 -7.02 -4.04
CA LEU A 81 16.91 -8.28 -4.11
C LEU A 81 16.02 -8.40 -5.35
N ALA A 82 15.96 -7.39 -6.23
CA ALA A 82 15.07 -7.41 -7.40
C ALA A 82 15.35 -8.63 -8.31
N GLY A 83 14.29 -9.32 -8.73
CA GLY A 83 14.39 -10.55 -9.54
C GLY A 83 14.96 -11.77 -8.81
N THR A 84 15.22 -11.67 -7.51
CA THR A 84 15.71 -12.78 -6.69
C THR A 84 14.58 -13.33 -5.82
N GLN A 85 14.43 -14.66 -5.84
CA GLN A 85 13.56 -15.36 -4.91
C GLN A 85 14.24 -15.45 -3.55
N VAL A 86 13.61 -14.89 -2.53
CA VAL A 86 14.13 -14.88 -1.16
C VAL A 86 13.24 -15.78 -0.31
N ALA A 87 13.84 -16.54 0.61
CA ALA A 87 13.07 -17.31 1.58
C ALA A 87 12.46 -16.38 2.63
N ALA A 88 11.26 -16.71 3.12
CA ALA A 88 10.69 -16.03 4.27
C ALA A 88 11.59 -16.24 5.51
N PRO A 89 11.77 -15.22 6.36
CA PRO A 89 12.49 -15.38 7.62
C PRO A 89 11.87 -16.49 8.46
N ALA A 90 12.71 -17.33 9.08
CA ALA A 90 12.24 -18.42 9.94
C ALA A 90 11.62 -17.90 11.25
N GLN A 91 12.06 -16.72 11.71
CA GLN A 91 11.55 -16.05 12.88
C GLN A 91 11.46 -14.56 12.59
N ILE A 92 10.37 -13.94 13.01
CA ILE A 92 10.13 -12.50 12.91
C ILE A 92 9.74 -12.09 14.32
N PRO A 93 10.49 -11.21 14.99
CA PRO A 93 10.15 -10.82 16.35
C PRO A 93 8.80 -10.11 16.37
N ASP A 94 8.05 -10.27 17.45
CA ASP A 94 6.70 -9.74 17.61
C ASP A 94 6.66 -8.44 18.44
N ASP A 95 7.83 -7.93 18.84
CA ASP A 95 8.00 -6.76 19.67
C ASP A 95 8.56 -5.54 18.92
N GLY A 96 8.21 -4.34 19.42
CA GLY A 96 8.87 -3.10 19.01
C GLY A 96 8.29 -2.39 17.77
N TYR A 97 7.29 -2.94 17.08
CA TYR A 97 6.65 -2.25 15.96
C TYR A 97 5.81 -1.05 16.42
N PRO A 98 5.83 0.08 15.67
CA PRO A 98 4.86 1.15 15.85
C PRO A 98 3.43 0.67 15.58
N GLU A 99 2.42 1.28 16.19
CA GLU A 99 1.01 0.91 15.98
C GLU A 99 0.56 1.08 14.52
N ALA A 100 1.13 2.04 13.80
CA ALA A 100 0.86 2.26 12.39
C ALA A 100 2.08 2.82 11.65
N PHE A 101 2.45 2.23 10.52
CA PHE A 101 3.60 2.63 9.71
C PHE A 101 3.47 2.17 8.25
N TYR A 102 4.29 2.75 7.38
CA TYR A 102 4.42 2.36 5.98
C TYR A 102 5.80 1.74 5.73
N VAL A 103 5.84 0.60 5.06
CA VAL A 103 7.08 0.02 4.54
C VAL A 103 7.14 0.32 3.05
N HIS A 104 8.09 1.15 2.63
CA HIS A 104 8.28 1.50 1.23
C HIS A 104 9.28 0.54 0.58
N PHE A 105 8.84 -0.20 -0.44
CA PHE A 105 9.71 -1.09 -1.22
C PHE A 105 10.38 -0.38 -2.40
N GLY A 106 9.73 0.65 -2.95
CA GLY A 106 10.22 1.38 -4.10
C GLY A 106 10.06 0.64 -5.43
N LEU A 107 9.98 1.42 -6.52
CA LEU A 107 9.76 0.90 -7.88
C LEU A 107 10.87 -0.08 -8.34
N THR A 108 12.09 0.13 -7.86
CA THR A 108 13.27 -0.67 -8.21
C THR A 108 13.30 -2.03 -7.52
N ALA A 109 12.38 -2.32 -6.58
CA ALA A 109 12.24 -3.66 -5.99
C ALA A 109 11.83 -4.74 -7.01
N GLY A 110 11.35 -4.33 -8.20
CA GLY A 110 10.99 -5.26 -9.28
C GLY A 110 9.68 -6.01 -9.07
N LEU A 111 8.90 -5.63 -8.06
CA LEU A 111 7.60 -6.23 -7.74
C LEU A 111 6.52 -5.73 -8.70
N LYS A 112 6.42 -6.35 -9.89
CA LYS A 112 5.42 -6.02 -10.92
C LYS A 112 4.39 -7.13 -11.08
N THR A 113 3.11 -6.76 -11.08
CA THR A 113 1.99 -7.66 -11.38
C THR A 113 1.96 -7.99 -12.86
N LYS A 114 1.27 -9.07 -13.23
CA LYS A 114 1.00 -9.45 -14.63
C LYS A 114 0.23 -8.36 -15.39
N ALA A 115 -0.53 -7.52 -14.68
CA ALA A 115 -1.25 -6.38 -15.23
C ALA A 115 -0.36 -5.13 -15.45
N GLY A 116 0.91 -5.18 -15.07
CA GLY A 116 1.87 -4.08 -15.22
C GLY A 116 1.81 -3.03 -14.09
N ASP A 117 1.05 -3.29 -13.03
CA ASP A 117 1.13 -2.47 -11.81
C ASP A 117 2.41 -2.84 -11.04
N PHE A 118 3.01 -1.89 -10.32
CA PHE A 118 4.09 -2.15 -9.39
C PHE A 118 3.59 -2.10 -7.95
N ILE A 119 4.18 -2.87 -7.06
CA ILE A 119 3.88 -2.84 -5.62
C ILE A 119 4.88 -1.87 -4.97
N ASP A 120 4.38 -0.70 -4.55
CA ASP A 120 5.22 0.37 -3.99
C ASP A 120 5.64 0.07 -2.54
N GLY A 121 4.79 -0.61 -1.80
CA GLY A 121 4.97 -0.82 -0.38
C GLY A 121 3.72 -1.38 0.29
N ALA A 122 3.76 -1.40 1.62
CA ALA A 122 2.67 -1.88 2.46
C ALA A 122 2.41 -0.92 3.61
N LEU A 123 1.15 -0.52 3.77
CA LEU A 123 0.68 0.14 4.98
C LEU A 123 0.34 -0.91 6.02
N VAL A 124 0.91 -0.77 7.22
CA VAL A 124 0.82 -1.74 8.30
C VAL A 124 0.17 -1.10 9.51
N ILE A 125 -0.85 -1.76 10.07
CA ILE A 125 -1.55 -1.36 11.29
C ILE A 125 -1.57 -2.54 12.25
N LEU A 126 -1.15 -2.32 13.49
CA LEU A 126 -1.37 -3.26 14.57
C LEU A 126 -2.73 -2.97 15.21
N SER A 127 -3.53 -4.02 15.39
CA SER A 127 -4.81 -3.95 16.08
C SER A 127 -4.82 -4.97 17.21
N SER A 128 -5.60 -4.69 18.26
CA SER A 128 -5.86 -5.65 19.32
C SER A 128 -7.36 -5.83 19.47
N HIS A 129 -7.83 -7.08 19.38
CA HIS A 129 -9.22 -7.44 19.61
C HIS A 129 -9.31 -8.61 20.58
N SER A 130 -10.11 -8.46 21.65
CA SER A 130 -10.26 -9.48 22.70
C SER A 130 -8.92 -9.98 23.28
N GLY A 131 -7.94 -9.08 23.43
CA GLY A 131 -6.61 -9.40 23.96
C GLY A 131 -5.69 -10.14 22.98
N LYS A 132 -6.10 -10.32 21.72
CA LYS A 132 -5.26 -10.88 20.66
C LYS A 132 -4.81 -9.76 19.72
N SER A 133 -3.50 -9.59 19.61
CA SER A 133 -2.90 -8.63 18.68
C SER A 133 -2.74 -9.24 17.29
N SER A 134 -3.11 -8.48 16.27
CA SER A 134 -2.95 -8.85 14.87
C SER A 134 -2.36 -7.70 14.07
N LEU A 135 -1.57 -8.06 13.07
CA LEU A 135 -1.02 -7.15 12.08
C LEU A 135 -1.93 -7.18 10.85
N HIS A 136 -2.31 -6.00 10.37
CA HIS A 136 -3.07 -5.81 9.13
C HIS A 136 -2.24 -5.04 8.11
N CYS A 137 -2.22 -5.51 6.88
CA CYS A 137 -1.49 -4.89 5.78
C CYS A 137 -2.45 -4.47 4.67
N ALA A 138 -2.15 -3.34 4.05
CA ALA A 138 -2.66 -2.98 2.74
C ALA A 138 -1.47 -2.74 1.80
N PHE A 139 -1.32 -3.59 0.81
CA PHE A 139 -0.31 -3.44 -0.23
C PHE A 139 -0.78 -2.37 -1.22
N VAL A 140 0.04 -1.33 -1.33
CA VAL A 140 -0.22 -0.21 -2.21
C VAL A 140 0.38 -0.52 -3.57
N CYS A 141 -0.49 -0.77 -4.54
CA CYS A 141 -0.06 -0.90 -5.92
C CYS A 141 -0.08 0.49 -6.58
N GLY A 142 0.92 0.78 -7.39
CA GLY A 142 0.97 1.89 -8.32
C GLY A 142 0.85 1.38 -9.76
N SER A 143 0.28 2.19 -10.64
CA SER A 143 0.52 2.04 -12.08
C SER A 143 1.58 3.07 -12.45
N ASP A 144 2.49 2.77 -13.39
CA ASP A 144 3.30 3.80 -14.05
C ASP A 144 2.33 4.76 -14.76
N ALA A 145 1.91 5.79 -14.04
CA ALA A 145 0.80 6.67 -14.41
C ALA A 145 1.20 7.70 -15.46
N SER A 146 2.25 7.43 -16.26
CA SER A 146 2.59 8.23 -17.43
C SER A 146 1.43 8.30 -18.45
N GLY A 147 0.41 7.43 -18.31
CA GLY A 147 -0.80 7.41 -19.16
C GLY A 147 -2.13 7.65 -18.46
N ILE A 148 -2.18 8.07 -17.18
CA ILE A 148 -3.44 8.56 -16.57
C ILE A 148 -3.50 10.07 -16.82
N THR A 149 -4.16 10.45 -17.92
CA THR A 149 -4.45 11.85 -18.24
C THR A 149 -5.51 12.40 -17.29
N ASP A 150 -5.60 13.74 -17.18
CA ASP A 150 -6.68 14.42 -16.42
C ASP A 150 -8.10 14.02 -16.91
N ASP A 151 -8.18 13.38 -18.08
CA ASP A 151 -9.40 12.87 -18.72
C ASP A 151 -9.82 11.45 -18.31
N ALA A 152 -9.06 10.76 -17.43
CA ALA A 152 -9.40 9.40 -17.01
C ALA A 152 -10.80 9.28 -16.38
N SER A 153 -11.66 8.38 -16.89
CA SER A 153 -13.04 8.19 -16.40
C SER A 153 -13.10 7.95 -14.88
N LEU A 154 -14.20 8.36 -14.21
CA LEU A 154 -14.38 8.08 -12.78
C LEU A 154 -14.30 6.58 -12.50
N ALA A 155 -14.83 5.76 -13.40
CA ALA A 155 -14.70 4.32 -13.37
C ALA A 155 -13.23 3.86 -13.35
N ARG A 156 -12.41 4.39 -14.26
CA ARG A 156 -10.97 4.09 -14.32
C ARG A 156 -10.26 4.56 -13.06
N ILE A 157 -10.61 5.73 -12.52
CA ILE A 157 -10.07 6.28 -11.29
C ILE A 157 -10.38 5.35 -10.10
N LEU A 158 -11.63 4.96 -9.91
CA LEU A 158 -12.06 4.12 -8.80
C LEU A 158 -11.48 2.70 -8.88
N ARG A 159 -11.45 2.09 -10.06
CA ARG A 159 -10.77 0.80 -10.26
C ARG A 159 -9.30 0.90 -9.88
N THR A 160 -8.63 1.94 -10.35
CA THR A 160 -7.23 2.22 -10.07
C THR A 160 -7.02 2.38 -8.55
N GLN A 161 -7.86 3.15 -7.84
CA GLN A 161 -7.79 3.24 -6.37
C GLN A 161 -8.12 1.94 -5.64
N GLY A 162 -9.00 1.11 -6.21
CA GLY A 162 -9.41 -0.17 -5.65
C GLY A 162 -8.41 -1.31 -5.87
N ARG A 163 -7.35 -1.11 -6.68
CA ARG A 163 -6.25 -2.08 -6.88
C ARG A 163 -5.36 -2.17 -5.66
N LEU A 164 -5.89 -2.81 -4.63
CA LEU A 164 -5.31 -3.00 -3.32
C LEU A 164 -5.37 -4.49 -2.99
N ALA A 165 -4.31 -5.01 -2.38
CA ALA A 165 -4.35 -6.31 -1.74
C ALA A 165 -4.22 -6.12 -0.23
N PHE A 166 -4.97 -6.90 0.55
CA PHE A 166 -4.92 -6.84 2.00
C PHE A 166 -4.37 -8.14 2.55
N ALA A 167 -3.64 -8.06 3.66
CA ALA A 167 -3.21 -9.23 4.39
C ALA A 167 -3.45 -9.06 5.89
N ALA A 168 -3.48 -10.17 6.61
CA ALA A 168 -3.49 -10.17 8.07
C ALA A 168 -2.70 -11.34 8.63
N ALA A 169 -2.06 -11.14 9.79
CA ALA A 169 -1.36 -12.16 10.54
C ALA A 169 -1.60 -11.96 12.05
N PRO A 170 -1.70 -13.04 12.84
CA PRO A 170 -1.53 -12.93 14.29
C PRO A 170 -0.13 -12.38 14.60
N LEU A 171 -0.01 -11.44 15.54
CA LEU A 171 1.30 -10.84 15.86
C LEU A 171 2.28 -11.89 16.42
N ALA A 172 1.77 -12.87 17.17
CA ALA A 172 2.56 -13.99 17.70
C ALA A 172 3.02 -15.02 16.63
N ASP A 173 2.51 -14.93 15.40
CA ASP A 173 2.89 -15.79 14.27
C ASP A 173 2.76 -15.04 12.96
N LEU A 174 3.70 -14.13 12.70
CA LEU A 174 3.74 -13.34 11.47
C LEU A 174 4.00 -14.21 10.22
N SER A 175 4.52 -15.43 10.39
CA SER A 175 4.70 -16.38 9.29
C SER A 175 3.37 -16.91 8.74
N ALA A 176 2.32 -16.89 9.57
CA ALA A 176 0.94 -17.23 9.19
C ALA A 176 0.19 -16.07 8.51
N ILE A 177 0.89 -15.12 7.91
CA ILE A 177 0.28 -14.04 7.14
C ILE A 177 -0.57 -14.59 5.99
N THR A 178 -1.81 -14.11 5.91
CA THR A 178 -2.79 -14.55 4.90
C THR A 178 -3.28 -13.37 4.07
N LEU A 179 -3.26 -13.53 2.75
CA LEU A 179 -3.86 -12.58 1.82
C LEU A 179 -5.38 -12.70 1.84
N SER A 180 -6.06 -11.57 1.95
CA SER A 180 -7.52 -11.48 1.90
C SER A 180 -8.00 -11.70 0.46
N GLN A 181 -8.88 -12.68 0.31
CA GLN A 181 -9.58 -12.96 -0.95
C GLN A 181 -10.96 -12.27 -1.00
N THR A 182 -11.42 -11.72 0.11
CA THR A 182 -12.77 -11.13 0.27
C THR A 182 -12.78 -9.61 0.22
N VAL A 183 -11.62 -8.97 0.43
CA VAL A 183 -11.45 -7.51 0.42
C VAL A 183 -10.21 -7.18 -0.38
N GLY A 184 -10.33 -6.24 -1.32
CA GLY A 184 -9.28 -5.89 -2.28
C GLY A 184 -9.60 -6.35 -3.70
N ASP A 185 -8.65 -6.17 -4.61
CA ASP A 185 -8.72 -6.65 -6.00
C ASP A 185 -8.25 -8.12 -6.06
N PRO A 186 -9.13 -9.08 -6.40
CA PRO A 186 -8.78 -10.49 -6.47
C PRO A 186 -7.69 -10.79 -7.50
N MET A 187 -7.59 -10.02 -8.59
CA MET A 187 -6.54 -10.21 -9.58
C MET A 187 -5.18 -9.84 -9.02
N VAL A 188 -5.12 -8.80 -8.19
CA VAL A 188 -3.88 -8.43 -7.49
C VAL A 188 -3.58 -9.49 -6.43
N SER A 189 -4.53 -9.83 -5.55
CA SER A 189 -4.32 -10.80 -4.46
C SER A 189 -3.95 -12.22 -4.91
N SER A 190 -4.29 -12.61 -6.15
CA SER A 190 -3.94 -13.91 -6.73
C SER A 190 -2.69 -13.90 -7.61
N ASP A 191 -2.05 -12.73 -7.79
CA ASP A 191 -0.80 -12.64 -8.53
C ASP A 191 0.34 -13.27 -7.73
N GLU A 192 1.21 -14.02 -8.40
CA GLU A 192 2.38 -14.67 -7.79
C GLU A 192 3.32 -13.65 -7.15
N VAL A 193 3.40 -12.44 -7.70
CA VAL A 193 4.20 -11.35 -7.15
C VAL A 193 3.73 -10.93 -5.75
N MET A 194 2.48 -11.18 -5.38
CA MET A 194 1.99 -10.88 -4.03
C MET A 194 2.63 -11.77 -2.97
N SER A 195 2.95 -13.03 -3.28
CA SER A 195 3.70 -13.90 -2.37
C SER A 195 5.11 -13.35 -2.15
N GLU A 196 5.73 -12.79 -3.18
CA GLU A 196 7.03 -12.14 -3.07
C GLU A 196 6.93 -10.84 -2.26
N ALA A 197 5.92 -10.01 -2.51
CA ALA A 197 5.69 -8.78 -1.75
C ALA A 197 5.42 -9.04 -0.26
N VAL A 198 4.67 -10.10 0.07
CA VAL A 198 4.49 -10.57 1.44
C VAL A 198 5.83 -10.97 2.04
N THR A 199 6.64 -11.74 1.30
CA THR A 199 7.99 -12.11 1.77
C THR A 199 8.87 -10.89 2.01
N ARG A 200 8.80 -9.87 1.14
CA ARG A 200 9.52 -8.59 1.32
C ARG A 200 9.04 -7.83 2.55
N LEU A 201 7.74 -7.86 2.82
CA LEU A 201 7.21 -7.30 4.05
C LEU A 201 7.76 -8.03 5.29
N LEU A 202 7.75 -9.37 5.29
CA LEU A 202 8.26 -10.16 6.41
C LEU A 202 9.76 -9.91 6.66
N LEU A 203 10.56 -9.78 5.59
CA LEU A 203 11.96 -9.39 5.67
C LEU A 203 12.12 -7.98 6.24
N ALA A 204 11.31 -7.03 5.79
CA ALA A 204 11.34 -5.68 6.35
C ALA A 204 11.00 -5.70 7.84
N LEU A 205 9.96 -6.44 8.25
CA LEU A 205 9.58 -6.58 9.66
C LEU A 205 10.71 -7.19 10.49
N SER A 206 11.40 -8.24 10.01
CA SER A 206 12.55 -8.78 10.74
C SER A 206 13.68 -7.77 10.91
N TYR A 207 13.92 -6.93 9.90
CA TYR A 207 14.90 -5.83 9.99
C TYR A 207 14.50 -4.77 11.02
N LEU A 208 13.21 -4.43 11.09
CA LEU A 208 12.69 -3.41 12.01
C LEU A 208 12.73 -3.84 13.47
N ALA A 209 12.66 -5.14 13.72
CA ALA A 209 12.65 -5.69 15.06
C ALA A 209 14.04 -5.96 15.66
N GLU A 210 15.12 -5.94 14.84
CA GLU A 210 16.47 -5.94 15.38
C GLU A 210 16.77 -4.65 16.15
N PRO A 211 17.35 -4.71 17.37
CA PRO A 211 17.64 -3.51 18.14
C PRO A 211 18.82 -2.73 17.53
N MET A 212 18.51 -1.74 16.66
CA MET A 212 19.21 -0.45 16.35
C MET A 212 19.37 -0.15 14.84
N PRO A 213 19.44 1.11 14.36
CA PRO A 213 18.78 2.38 14.63
C PRO A 213 17.26 2.50 14.69
N LYS A 214 16.67 3.19 15.66
CA LYS A 214 15.65 4.16 15.23
C LYS A 214 16.43 5.17 14.40
N ALA A 215 16.16 5.29 13.10
CA ALA A 215 16.54 6.49 12.38
C ALA A 215 15.74 7.65 13.01
N GLN A 216 16.19 8.14 14.16
CA GLN A 216 15.92 9.52 14.51
C GLN A 216 16.68 10.32 13.48
N ILE A 217 15.94 11.05 12.65
CA ILE A 217 16.48 12.05 11.75
C ILE A 217 17.04 13.17 12.65
N SER A 218 18.23 12.97 13.20
CA SER A 218 19.14 14.04 13.52
C SER A 218 20.14 14.11 12.38
N ASN A 219 20.41 15.33 11.92
CA ASN A 219 21.34 15.58 10.82
C ASN A 219 22.67 14.86 11.08
N HIS A 220 22.97 13.80 10.32
CA HIS A 220 24.28 13.35 9.83
C HIS A 220 24.28 11.82 9.59
N GLU A 221 24.53 11.46 8.33
CA GLU A 221 24.98 10.15 7.79
C GLU A 221 24.34 8.87 8.36
N THR A 222 23.40 8.31 7.58
CA THR A 222 22.89 6.95 7.77
C THR A 222 23.83 5.97 7.08
N ILE A 223 24.56 5.16 7.85
CA ILE A 223 25.33 4.01 7.36
C ILE A 223 24.52 2.74 7.65
N PHE A 224 24.05 2.07 6.61
CA PHE A 224 23.46 0.72 6.71
C PHE A 224 24.58 -0.33 6.73
N LYS A 225 24.49 -1.32 7.63
CA LYS A 225 25.37 -2.51 7.58
C LYS A 225 24.88 -3.46 6.48
N PRO A 226 25.79 -4.08 5.71
CA PRO A 226 25.41 -5.06 4.70
C PRO A 226 24.95 -6.36 5.35
N PHE A 227 24.03 -7.02 4.64
CA PHE A 227 23.49 -8.37 4.84
C PHE A 227 24.48 -9.40 5.39
#